data_AF-A0A918ILG6-F1
#
_entry.id   AF-A0A918ILG6-F1
#
_cell.length_a   1.000
_cell.length_b   1.000
_cell.length_c   1.000
_cell.angle_alpha   90.00
_cell.angle_beta   90.00
_cell.angle_gamma   90.00
#
_symmetry.space_group_name_H-M   'P 1'
#
loop_
_entity.id
_entity.type
_entity.pdbx_description
1 polymer ?
#
loop_
_entity_poly.entity_id
_entity_poly.type
_entity_poly.pdbx_seq_one_letter_code
_entity_poly.pdbx_strand_id
1 'polypeptide(L)'
;MTNKFILDIAANFATGVGKKRVDYIQGITDYFKDLEMELKYYQELDGTIIRLPEGEFRYKLVNSFKEIEAIRLVEEEVDRAIQTICVVISIEGMHVLFSNVDKIPTENELLQNLMKIKAWKNPPFYVGLAHHFWNHLCGHAESLTGLIKKKTDQSEGLNTGITKLGKTIIKNLLDTNNGKRILIDIKHMSPASRNEYYQMLDTIPEYNNVPIIVSHGAANGLISSANRSVGRPRTASKLNPVDINIFDDEIIKIAKSKGLFGLQLDERRVVSKRTLKNIKKSVHRNKIMHYRSELIWNQVQHIAELLDAEGIFAWDCLVIGFDFDGIINPLNGFWSSEELPYLADFLERHAFNYVQNNTFNLPENNINADDIIARIMGLNGSRFLKENFI
;
A
#
# COMPACT_ATOMS: atom_id res chain seq x y z
N MET A 1 -27.26 -21.02 17.34
CA MET A 1 -27.54 -20.06 16.25
C MET A 1 -26.90 -18.70 16.54
N THR A 2 -25.66 -18.64 17.04
CA THR A 2 -25.30 -17.53 17.97
C THR A 2 -23.87 -16.99 17.92
N ASN A 3 -23.02 -17.39 16.97
CA ASN A 3 -21.73 -16.72 16.75
C ASN A 3 -21.54 -16.27 15.29
N LYS A 4 -21.80 -17.18 14.33
CA LYS A 4 -21.72 -16.90 12.88
C LYS A 4 -22.63 -15.74 12.44
N PHE A 5 -23.89 -15.72 12.87
CA PHE A 5 -24.82 -14.64 12.58
C PHE A 5 -24.38 -13.25 13.11
N ILE A 6 -23.73 -13.21 14.28
CA ILE A 6 -23.21 -11.97 14.88
C ILE A 6 -21.91 -11.53 14.18
N LEU A 7 -21.11 -12.48 13.70
CA LEU A 7 -19.95 -12.23 12.84
C LEU A 7 -20.40 -11.65 11.51
N ASP A 8 -21.40 -12.25 10.86
CA ASP A 8 -21.94 -11.82 9.57
C ASP A 8 -22.55 -10.42 9.65
N ILE A 9 -23.25 -10.07 10.72
CA ILE A 9 -23.80 -8.70 10.90
C ILE A 9 -22.68 -7.67 11.09
N ALA A 10 -21.63 -8.00 11.83
CA ALA A 10 -20.51 -7.07 12.00
C ALA A 10 -19.64 -6.97 10.76
N ALA A 11 -19.50 -8.04 9.99
CA ALA A 11 -18.90 -8.01 8.67
C ALA A 11 -19.74 -7.14 7.72
N ASN A 12 -21.05 -7.38 7.60
CA ASN A 12 -21.97 -6.57 6.80
C ASN A 12 -21.93 -5.08 7.17
N PHE A 13 -21.87 -4.78 8.48
CA PHE A 13 -21.81 -3.39 8.97
C PHE A 13 -20.43 -2.74 8.75
N ALA A 14 -19.34 -3.51 8.81
CA ALA A 14 -17.99 -3.00 8.61
C ALA A 14 -17.60 -2.87 7.13
N THR A 15 -18.17 -3.70 6.25
CA THR A 15 -17.81 -3.73 4.83
C THR A 15 -18.89 -3.15 3.91
N GLY A 16 -20.10 -2.88 4.41
CA GLY A 16 -21.22 -2.43 3.58
C GLY A 16 -21.78 -3.51 2.65
N VAL A 17 -21.32 -4.76 2.79
CA VAL A 17 -21.69 -5.88 1.93
C VAL A 17 -22.94 -6.58 2.49
N GLY A 18 -23.84 -7.02 1.61
CA GLY A 18 -25.05 -7.76 2.02
C GLY A 18 -24.74 -9.20 2.47
N LYS A 19 -25.53 -9.73 3.41
CA LYS A 19 -25.35 -11.09 3.98
C LYS A 19 -25.10 -12.18 2.94
N LYS A 20 -25.86 -12.20 1.84
CA LYS A 20 -25.69 -13.22 0.78
C LYS A 20 -24.29 -13.23 0.17
N ARG A 21 -23.69 -12.04 0.00
CA ARG A 21 -22.33 -11.92 -0.53
C ARG A 21 -21.31 -12.33 0.52
N VAL A 22 -21.53 -12.01 1.80
CA VAL A 22 -20.69 -12.53 2.90
C VAL A 22 -20.74 -14.06 2.96
N ASP A 23 -21.94 -14.65 2.91
CA ASP A 23 -22.13 -16.10 2.91
C ASP A 23 -21.42 -16.76 1.70
N TYR A 24 -21.49 -16.13 0.52
CA TYR A 24 -20.76 -16.57 -0.67
C TYR A 24 -19.25 -16.54 -0.44
N ILE A 25 -18.70 -15.41 0.03
CA ILE A 25 -17.26 -15.24 0.25
C ILE A 25 -16.75 -16.27 1.27
N GLN A 26 -17.48 -16.46 2.38
CA GLN A 26 -17.14 -17.47 3.39
C GLN A 26 -17.23 -18.91 2.87
N GLY A 27 -17.91 -19.15 1.74
CA GLY A 27 -18.03 -20.46 1.12
C GLY A 27 -16.92 -20.76 0.10
N ILE A 28 -16.04 -19.80 -0.20
CA ILE A 28 -14.93 -20.01 -1.14
C ILE A 28 -13.87 -20.89 -0.48
N THR A 29 -13.58 -22.02 -1.10
CA THR A 29 -12.55 -22.95 -0.63
C THR A 29 -11.33 -23.02 -1.56
N ASP A 30 -11.45 -22.52 -2.78
CA ASP A 30 -10.40 -22.45 -3.79
C ASP A 30 -10.15 -20.97 -4.10
N TYR A 31 -9.18 -20.37 -3.40
CA TYR A 31 -8.85 -18.96 -3.56
C TYR A 31 -8.18 -18.67 -4.91
N PHE A 32 -7.48 -19.65 -5.49
CA PHE A 32 -6.86 -19.47 -6.79
C PHE A 32 -7.90 -19.35 -7.89
N LYS A 33 -8.95 -20.18 -7.85
CA LYS A 33 -10.07 -20.08 -8.77
C LYS A 33 -10.83 -18.76 -8.60
N ASP A 34 -11.00 -18.28 -7.38
CA ASP A 34 -11.64 -16.98 -7.12
C ASP A 34 -10.82 -15.82 -7.70
N LEU A 35 -9.50 -15.84 -7.50
CA LEU A 35 -8.57 -14.89 -8.12
C LEU A 35 -8.67 -14.89 -9.66
N GLU A 36 -8.76 -16.06 -10.29
CA GLU A 36 -8.95 -16.15 -11.75
C GLU A 36 -10.29 -15.52 -12.20
N MET A 37 -11.36 -15.66 -11.40
CA MET A 37 -12.64 -14.99 -11.66
C MET A 37 -12.55 -13.48 -11.48
N GLU A 38 -11.84 -12.98 -10.45
CA GLU A 38 -11.61 -11.55 -10.24
C GLU A 38 -10.84 -10.92 -11.40
N LEU A 39 -9.75 -11.56 -11.86
CA LEU A 39 -9.01 -11.09 -13.03
C LEU A 39 -9.90 -11.04 -14.28
N LYS A 40 -10.72 -12.08 -14.49
CA LYS A 40 -11.64 -12.11 -15.62
C LYS A 40 -12.67 -10.98 -15.55
N TYR A 41 -13.21 -10.68 -14.37
CA TYR A 41 -14.13 -9.56 -14.17
C TYR A 41 -13.49 -8.23 -14.63
N TYR A 42 -12.23 -7.97 -14.26
CA TYR A 42 -11.50 -6.79 -14.73
C TYR A 42 -11.19 -6.81 -16.24
N GLN A 43 -11.13 -7.98 -16.88
CA GLN A 43 -10.91 -8.08 -18.32
C GLN A 43 -12.19 -7.88 -19.14
N GLU A 44 -13.37 -8.13 -18.57
CA GLU A 44 -14.64 -8.08 -19.30
C GLU A 44 -14.98 -6.70 -19.87
N LEU A 45 -14.54 -5.62 -19.20
CA LEU A 45 -14.75 -4.25 -19.65
C LEU A 45 -13.45 -3.53 -20.06
N ASP A 46 -12.32 -4.23 -20.16
CA ASP A 46 -11.01 -3.63 -20.52
C ASP A 46 -11.08 -2.87 -21.86
N GLY A 47 -10.83 -1.56 -21.81
CA GLY A 47 -10.86 -0.70 -22.99
C GLY A 47 -12.26 -0.30 -23.46
N THR A 48 -13.32 -0.66 -22.74
CA THR A 48 -14.69 -0.23 -23.05
C THR A 48 -14.85 1.26 -22.82
N ILE A 49 -15.41 1.96 -23.81
CA ILE A 49 -15.67 3.40 -23.73
C ILE A 49 -17.05 3.64 -23.11
N ILE A 50 -17.07 4.45 -22.04
CA ILE A 50 -18.25 4.94 -21.35
C ILE A 50 -18.43 6.42 -21.69
N ARG A 51 -19.65 6.80 -22.07
CA ARG A 51 -19.99 8.18 -22.40
C ARG A 51 -20.78 8.81 -21.25
N LEU A 52 -20.26 9.91 -20.72
CA LEU A 52 -20.90 10.72 -19.69
C LEU A 52 -21.09 12.16 -20.21
N PRO A 53 -21.93 13.00 -19.58
CA PRO A 53 -22.07 14.41 -19.97
C PRO A 53 -20.74 15.18 -20.02
N GLU A 54 -19.77 14.78 -19.20
CA GLU A 54 -18.45 15.40 -19.06
C GLU A 54 -17.44 14.93 -20.13
N GLY A 55 -17.71 13.84 -20.84
CA GLY A 55 -16.80 13.32 -21.88
C GLY A 55 -16.87 11.81 -22.11
N GLU A 56 -15.90 11.31 -22.87
CA GLU A 56 -15.68 9.88 -23.06
C GLU A 56 -14.58 9.37 -22.13
N PHE A 57 -14.85 8.26 -21.46
CA PHE A 57 -13.95 7.66 -20.48
C PHE A 57 -13.74 6.18 -20.79
N ARG A 58 -12.56 5.65 -20.49
CA ARG A 58 -12.31 4.22 -20.50
C ARG A 58 -11.39 3.86 -19.35
N TYR A 59 -11.48 2.64 -18.83
CA TYR A 59 -10.36 2.08 -18.09
C TYR A 59 -9.59 1.10 -18.98
N LYS A 60 -8.30 0.98 -18.73
CA LYS A 60 -7.41 0.13 -19.51
C LYS A 60 -6.50 -0.66 -18.58
N LEU A 61 -6.57 -1.98 -18.65
CA LEU A 61 -5.57 -2.84 -18.03
C LEU A 61 -4.26 -2.68 -18.80
N VAL A 62 -3.26 -2.10 -18.15
CA VAL A 62 -1.94 -1.88 -18.75
C VAL A 62 -0.94 -2.94 -18.30
N ASN A 63 0.07 -3.22 -19.12
CA ASN A 63 1.12 -4.19 -18.78
C ASN A 63 2.52 -3.58 -18.76
N SER A 64 2.68 -2.29 -19.09
CA SER A 64 3.96 -1.58 -19.00
C SER A 64 3.73 -0.08 -18.88
N PHE A 65 4.75 0.65 -18.40
CA PHE A 65 4.74 2.10 -18.40
C PHE A 65 4.73 2.69 -19.82
N LYS A 66 5.27 1.97 -20.80
CA LYS A 66 5.21 2.38 -22.22
C LYS A 66 3.77 2.47 -22.73
N GLU A 67 2.88 1.59 -22.30
CA GLU A 67 1.45 1.68 -22.62
C GLU A 67 0.81 2.92 -22.00
N ILE A 68 1.18 3.26 -20.77
CA ILE A 68 0.72 4.47 -20.08
C ILE A 68 1.21 5.72 -20.83
N GLU A 69 2.49 5.78 -21.20
CA GLU A 69 3.06 6.90 -21.98
C GLU A 69 2.36 7.03 -23.34
N ALA A 70 2.13 5.92 -24.06
CA ALA A 70 1.44 5.94 -25.34
C ALA A 70 -0.02 6.45 -25.22
N ILE A 71 -0.74 6.07 -24.16
CA ILE A 71 -2.09 6.56 -23.89
C ILE A 71 -2.07 8.07 -23.63
N ARG A 72 -1.14 8.55 -22.79
CA ARG A 72 -1.03 9.98 -22.44
C ARG A 72 -0.69 10.85 -23.65
N LEU A 73 0.23 10.39 -24.51
CA LEU A 73 0.58 11.11 -25.74
C LEU A 73 -0.67 11.33 -26.63
N VAL A 74 -1.53 10.32 -26.76
CA VAL A 74 -2.79 10.46 -27.50
C VAL A 74 -3.74 11.46 -26.81
N GLU A 75 -3.81 11.45 -25.49
CA GLU A 75 -4.63 12.39 -24.72
C GLU A 75 -4.17 13.85 -24.85
N GLU A 76 -2.88 14.09 -25.03
CA GLU A 76 -2.30 15.41 -25.21
C GLU A 76 -2.43 15.94 -26.65
N GLU A 77 -2.33 15.07 -27.66
CA GLU A 77 -2.33 15.46 -29.08
C GLU A 77 -3.73 15.60 -29.70
N VAL A 78 -4.72 14.90 -29.17
CA VAL A 78 -6.06 14.82 -29.77
C VAL A 78 -7.06 15.67 -28.99
N ASP A 79 -7.67 16.66 -29.66
CA ASP A 79 -8.80 17.40 -29.09
C ASP A 79 -9.95 16.44 -28.78
N ARG A 80 -10.47 16.53 -27.54
CA ARG A 80 -11.49 15.62 -26.99
C ARG A 80 -11.08 14.14 -26.98
N ALA A 81 -9.81 13.85 -26.71
CA ALA A 81 -9.36 12.49 -26.46
C ALA A 81 -10.17 11.80 -25.35
N ILE A 82 -10.26 10.47 -25.46
CA ILE A 82 -10.89 9.62 -24.43
C ILE A 82 -10.00 9.65 -23.18
N GLN A 83 -10.56 10.07 -22.05
CA GLN A 83 -9.85 10.04 -20.77
C GLN A 83 -9.71 8.60 -20.27
N THR A 84 -8.49 8.19 -19.97
CA THR A 84 -8.15 6.80 -19.69
C THR A 84 -7.66 6.59 -18.26
N ILE A 85 -8.38 5.77 -17.50
CA ILE A 85 -7.89 5.24 -16.22
C ILE A 85 -6.99 4.04 -16.52
N CYS A 86 -5.67 4.21 -16.39
CA CYS A 86 -4.73 3.11 -16.50
C CYS A 86 -4.73 2.29 -15.22
N VAL A 87 -5.03 0.99 -15.32
CA VAL A 87 -5.14 0.06 -14.19
C VAL A 87 -3.95 -0.89 -14.22
N VAL A 88 -3.16 -0.86 -13.15
CA VAL A 88 -2.04 -1.77 -12.90
C VAL A 88 -2.50 -2.83 -11.90
N ILE A 89 -2.30 -4.10 -12.23
CA ILE A 89 -2.72 -5.21 -11.35
C ILE A 89 -1.71 -5.39 -10.21
N SER A 90 -2.21 -5.60 -9.00
CA SER A 90 -1.46 -6.08 -7.83
C SER A 90 -2.29 -7.12 -7.08
N ILE A 91 -1.66 -7.92 -6.22
CA ILE A 91 -2.36 -8.88 -5.35
C ILE A 91 -1.94 -8.63 -3.91
N GLU A 92 -2.88 -8.58 -2.98
CA GLU A 92 -2.59 -8.44 -1.56
C GLU A 92 -2.83 -9.77 -0.81
N GLY A 93 -1.75 -10.41 -0.39
CA GLY A 93 -1.76 -11.67 0.33
C GLY A 93 -1.69 -12.87 -0.61
N MET A 94 -0.57 -13.59 -0.56
CA MET A 94 -0.34 -14.75 -1.44
C MET A 94 -1.06 -16.05 -1.02
N HIS A 95 -2.01 -15.96 -0.08
CA HIS A 95 -2.95 -17.07 0.20
C HIS A 95 -3.84 -17.36 -1.03
N VAL A 96 -3.95 -16.42 -1.97
CA VAL A 96 -4.64 -16.63 -3.25
C VAL A 96 -4.07 -17.77 -4.10
N LEU A 97 -2.86 -18.27 -3.81
CA LEU A 97 -2.31 -19.43 -4.51
C LEU A 97 -2.97 -20.76 -4.11
N PHE A 98 -3.85 -20.76 -3.10
CA PHE A 98 -4.38 -21.98 -2.50
C PHE A 98 -5.58 -22.50 -3.27
N SER A 99 -5.53 -23.76 -3.70
CA SER A 99 -6.67 -24.42 -4.35
C SER A 99 -7.58 -25.12 -3.34
N ASN A 100 -7.17 -25.20 -2.07
CA ASN A 100 -7.97 -25.72 -0.96
C ASN A 100 -7.52 -25.09 0.37
N VAL A 101 -8.35 -24.20 0.92
CA VAL A 101 -8.07 -23.48 2.17
C VAL A 101 -8.07 -24.35 3.43
N ASP A 102 -8.70 -25.52 3.38
CA ASP A 102 -8.79 -26.46 4.51
C ASP A 102 -7.56 -27.39 4.59
N LYS A 103 -6.60 -27.26 3.66
CA LYS A 103 -5.41 -28.10 3.58
C LYS A 103 -4.14 -27.26 3.69
N ILE A 104 -3.12 -27.83 4.31
CA ILE A 104 -1.78 -27.27 4.26
C ILE A 104 -1.30 -27.31 2.80
N PRO A 105 -0.93 -26.16 2.20
CA PRO A 105 -0.53 -26.09 0.80
C PRO A 105 0.81 -26.81 0.58
N THR A 106 0.97 -27.39 -0.61
CA THR A 106 2.24 -28.00 -1.02
C THR A 106 3.05 -27.07 -1.92
N GLU A 107 4.38 -27.18 -1.88
CA GLU A 107 5.25 -26.37 -2.73
C GLU A 107 4.92 -26.50 -4.22
N ASN A 108 4.70 -27.73 -4.70
CA ASN A 108 4.38 -27.99 -6.10
C ASN A 108 3.07 -27.32 -6.54
N GLU A 109 2.02 -27.37 -5.70
CA GLU A 109 0.74 -26.71 -5.99
C GLU A 109 0.92 -25.19 -6.11
N LEU A 110 1.56 -24.56 -5.11
CA LEU A 110 1.73 -23.11 -5.11
C LEU A 110 2.59 -22.63 -6.28
N LEU A 111 3.64 -23.38 -6.63
CA LEU A 111 4.48 -23.07 -7.78
C LEU A 111 3.71 -23.20 -9.09
N GLN A 112 2.88 -24.24 -9.26
CA GLN A 112 2.05 -24.39 -10.46
C GLN A 112 1.09 -23.20 -10.63
N ASN A 113 0.42 -22.78 -9.57
CA ASN A 113 -0.48 -21.63 -9.61
C ASN A 113 0.27 -20.30 -9.81
N LEU A 114 1.45 -20.14 -9.20
CA LEU A 114 2.31 -18.98 -9.43
C LEU A 114 2.77 -18.88 -10.90
N MET A 115 3.13 -20.01 -11.53
CA MET A 115 3.53 -20.01 -12.94
C MET A 115 2.37 -19.60 -13.86
N LYS A 116 1.13 -19.97 -13.53
CA LYS A 116 -0.05 -19.46 -14.24
C LYS A 116 -0.17 -17.94 -14.11
N ILE A 117 -0.01 -17.39 -12.90
CA ILE A 117 -0.03 -15.93 -12.67
C ILE A 117 1.04 -15.23 -13.52
N LYS A 118 2.27 -15.72 -13.53
CA LYS A 118 3.36 -15.14 -14.33
C LYS A 118 3.09 -15.21 -15.84
N ALA A 119 2.29 -16.18 -16.29
CA ALA A 119 1.89 -16.35 -17.68
C ALA A 119 0.65 -15.55 -18.10
N TRP A 120 0.01 -14.82 -17.17
CA TRP A 120 -1.13 -13.97 -17.52
C TRP A 120 -0.74 -12.86 -18.51
N LYS A 121 -1.74 -12.34 -19.25
CA LYS A 121 -1.56 -11.18 -20.13
C LYS A 121 -1.13 -9.93 -19.36
N ASN A 122 -1.72 -9.74 -18.18
CA ASN A 122 -1.44 -8.65 -17.25
C ASN A 122 -1.05 -9.27 -15.89
N PRO A 123 0.17 -9.81 -15.75
CA PRO A 123 0.64 -10.30 -14.45
C PRO A 123 0.68 -9.13 -13.45
N PRO A 124 0.52 -9.39 -12.14
CA PRO A 124 0.59 -8.34 -11.15
C PRO A 124 1.97 -7.69 -11.17
N PHE A 125 2.03 -6.36 -11.07
CA PHE A 125 3.29 -5.62 -10.98
C PHE A 125 4.00 -5.90 -9.65
N TYR A 126 3.23 -5.95 -8.56
CA TYR A 126 3.71 -6.33 -7.23
C TYR A 126 2.67 -7.14 -6.49
N VAL A 127 3.12 -7.86 -5.45
CA VAL A 127 2.25 -8.62 -4.55
C VAL A 127 2.63 -8.41 -3.08
N GLY A 128 1.64 -8.29 -2.20
CA GLY A 128 1.80 -8.42 -0.76
C GLY A 128 1.93 -9.90 -0.40
N LEU A 129 3.01 -10.29 0.28
CA LEU A 129 3.14 -11.71 0.68
C LEU A 129 2.18 -12.07 1.80
N ALA A 130 1.94 -11.16 2.75
CA ALA A 130 1.05 -11.31 3.89
C ALA A 130 -0.22 -10.47 3.72
N HIS A 131 -1.23 -10.74 4.55
CA HIS A 131 -2.36 -9.83 4.76
C HIS A 131 -2.81 -9.90 6.24
N HIS A 132 -4.07 -10.21 6.53
CA HIS A 132 -4.57 -10.25 7.90
C HIS A 132 -4.31 -11.56 8.66
N PHE A 133 -4.09 -12.68 7.98
CA PHE A 133 -4.02 -14.01 8.60
C PHE A 133 -2.85 -14.82 8.07
N TRP A 134 -2.53 -15.90 8.77
CA TRP A 134 -1.53 -16.87 8.35
C TRP A 134 -1.83 -17.47 6.99
N ASN A 135 -0.79 -17.61 6.18
CA ASN A 135 -0.88 -18.18 4.84
C ASN A 135 0.26 -19.16 4.56
N HIS A 136 0.87 -19.77 5.58
CA HIS A 136 2.00 -20.71 5.42
C HIS A 136 3.27 -20.15 4.74
N LEU A 137 3.28 -18.89 4.27
CA LEU A 137 4.41 -18.30 3.55
C LEU A 137 5.25 -17.38 4.45
N CYS A 138 4.61 -16.50 5.21
CA CYS A 138 5.30 -15.60 6.12
C CYS A 138 4.41 -15.15 7.27
N GLY A 139 5.04 -14.75 8.38
CA GLY A 139 4.30 -14.18 9.50
C GLY A 139 3.81 -12.76 9.21
N HIS A 140 2.63 -12.45 9.74
CA HIS A 140 1.98 -11.15 9.55
C HIS A 140 2.01 -10.32 10.84
N ALA A 141 1.82 -9.01 10.70
CA ALA A 141 1.61 -8.09 11.81
C ALA A 141 0.12 -8.03 12.22
N GLU A 142 -0.14 -7.61 13.46
CA GLU A 142 -1.51 -7.40 13.93
C GLU A 142 -2.17 -6.22 13.20
N SER A 143 -3.30 -6.50 12.55
CA SER A 143 -3.90 -5.60 11.55
C SER A 143 -5.40 -5.36 11.72
N LEU A 144 -6.08 -6.06 12.62
CA LEU A 144 -7.50 -5.81 12.89
C LEU A 144 -7.65 -5.05 14.21
N THR A 145 -8.68 -4.19 14.30
CA THR A 145 -8.96 -3.40 15.51
C THR A 145 -10.44 -3.44 15.87
N GLY A 146 -10.78 -2.92 17.06
CA GLY A 146 -12.17 -2.72 17.47
C GLY A 146 -12.98 -4.02 17.56
N LEU A 147 -14.19 -3.99 16.97
CA LEU A 147 -15.12 -5.13 17.01
C LEU A 147 -14.64 -6.32 16.17
N ILE A 148 -13.92 -6.08 15.06
CA ILE A 148 -13.42 -7.14 14.18
C ILE A 148 -12.37 -7.96 14.92
N LYS A 149 -11.39 -7.30 15.56
CA LYS A 149 -10.36 -7.98 16.38
C LYS A 149 -10.97 -8.87 17.47
N LYS A 150 -12.08 -8.46 18.10
CA LYS A 150 -12.75 -9.27 19.15
C LYS A 150 -13.42 -10.54 18.61
N LYS A 151 -13.56 -10.63 17.29
CA LYS A 151 -14.37 -11.61 16.57
C LYS A 151 -13.56 -12.52 15.65
N THR A 152 -12.27 -12.22 15.48
CA THR A 152 -11.34 -12.95 14.61
C THR A 152 -10.10 -13.33 15.42
N ASP A 153 -9.54 -14.50 15.15
CA ASP A 153 -8.27 -14.92 15.74
C ASP A 153 -7.12 -14.71 14.73
N GLN A 154 -6.19 -13.83 15.07
CA GLN A 154 -4.99 -13.53 14.29
C GLN A 154 -3.74 -14.24 14.84
N SER A 155 -3.87 -15.15 15.81
CA SER A 155 -2.73 -15.71 16.56
C SER A 155 -1.82 -16.62 15.75
N GLU A 156 -2.38 -17.39 14.82
CA GLU A 156 -1.59 -18.26 13.96
C GLU A 156 -0.64 -17.43 13.08
N GLY A 157 0.65 -17.76 13.08
CA GLY A 157 1.64 -17.06 12.27
C GLY A 157 1.93 -15.61 12.67
N LEU A 158 1.30 -15.09 13.72
CA LEU A 158 1.52 -13.70 14.15
C LEU A 158 2.97 -13.49 14.55
N ASN A 159 3.58 -12.42 14.02
CA ASN A 159 4.94 -12.00 14.35
C ASN A 159 6.06 -13.03 14.05
N THR A 160 5.77 -14.09 13.29
CA THR A 160 6.79 -15.07 12.85
C THR A 160 7.52 -14.59 11.59
N GLY A 161 8.61 -15.27 11.23
CA GLY A 161 9.42 -14.97 10.04
C GLY A 161 8.89 -15.57 8.74
N ILE A 162 9.73 -15.57 7.69
CA ILE A 162 9.39 -16.16 6.39
C ILE A 162 9.68 -17.65 6.42
N THR A 163 8.71 -18.48 6.01
CA THR A 163 8.91 -19.94 5.96
C THR A 163 9.82 -20.34 4.81
N LYS A 164 10.32 -21.59 4.80
CA LYS A 164 11.06 -22.13 3.66
C LYS A 164 10.23 -22.02 2.37
N LEU A 165 8.94 -22.34 2.44
CA LEU A 165 8.01 -22.24 1.34
C LEU A 165 7.85 -20.78 0.87
N GLY A 166 7.69 -19.83 1.80
CA GLY A 166 7.67 -18.39 1.47
C GLY A 166 8.92 -17.92 0.75
N LYS A 167 10.11 -18.35 1.20
CA LYS A 167 11.38 -18.03 0.52
C LYS A 167 11.42 -18.60 -0.90
N THR A 168 10.90 -19.80 -1.14
CA THR A 168 10.77 -20.37 -2.49
C THR A 168 9.83 -19.54 -3.37
N ILE A 169 8.68 -19.10 -2.85
CA ILE A 169 7.72 -18.27 -3.57
C ILE A 169 8.31 -16.88 -3.90
N ILE A 170 8.95 -16.21 -2.95
CA ILE A 170 9.63 -14.92 -3.19
C ILE A 170 10.68 -15.04 -4.30
N LYS A 171 11.48 -16.11 -4.29
CA LYS A 171 12.48 -16.35 -5.35
C LYS A 171 11.84 -16.45 -6.74
N ASN A 172 10.72 -17.17 -6.87
CA ASN A 172 10.03 -17.33 -8.15
C ASN A 172 9.27 -16.06 -8.59
N LEU A 173 8.80 -15.25 -7.64
CA LEU A 173 8.23 -13.93 -7.93
C LEU A 173 9.30 -12.99 -8.51
N LEU A 174 10.48 -12.95 -7.90
CA LEU A 174 11.58 -12.08 -8.31
C LEU A 174 12.37 -12.58 -9.53
N ASP A 175 12.30 -13.87 -9.84
CA ASP A 175 12.92 -14.49 -11.01
C ASP A 175 12.33 -13.96 -12.33
N THR A 176 13.21 -13.74 -13.31
CA THR A 176 12.88 -13.21 -14.64
C THR A 176 12.95 -14.28 -15.73
N ASN A 177 13.31 -15.53 -15.42
CA ASN A 177 13.40 -16.59 -16.43
C ASN A 177 12.02 -17.09 -16.89
N ASN A 178 10.98 -16.94 -16.06
CA ASN A 178 9.63 -17.45 -16.31
C ASN A 178 8.59 -16.32 -16.44
N GLY A 179 8.96 -15.22 -17.10
CA GLY A 179 8.12 -14.03 -17.26
C GLY A 179 8.63 -12.83 -16.47
N LYS A 180 7.79 -11.80 -16.33
CA LYS A 180 8.18 -10.56 -15.66
C LYS A 180 8.48 -10.79 -14.17
N ARG A 181 9.39 -9.99 -13.63
CA ARG A 181 9.60 -9.87 -12.19
C ARG A 181 8.34 -9.30 -11.56
N ILE A 182 7.87 -9.93 -10.49
CA ILE A 182 6.76 -9.45 -9.66
C ILE A 182 7.38 -8.98 -8.34
N LEU A 183 7.24 -7.69 -8.04
CA LEU A 183 7.86 -7.08 -6.86
C LEU A 183 7.12 -7.48 -5.57
N ILE A 184 7.78 -7.32 -4.42
CA ILE A 184 7.20 -7.66 -3.12
C ILE A 184 6.83 -6.38 -2.39
N ASP A 185 5.56 -6.29 -2.01
CA ASP A 185 5.07 -5.32 -1.04
C ASP A 185 5.20 -5.89 0.38
N ILE A 186 5.88 -5.14 1.25
CA ILE A 186 6.17 -5.56 2.64
C ILE A 186 5.06 -5.19 3.62
N LYS A 187 4.04 -4.45 3.17
CA LYS A 187 2.86 -4.18 3.99
C LYS A 187 2.25 -5.51 4.46
N HIS A 188 1.66 -5.48 5.67
CA HIS A 188 1.15 -6.63 6.43
C HIS A 188 2.16 -7.63 6.97
N MET A 189 3.36 -7.75 6.40
CA MET A 189 4.40 -8.62 6.97
C MET A 189 4.71 -8.22 8.42
N SER A 190 5.03 -9.21 9.25
CA SER A 190 5.60 -8.94 10.57
C SER A 190 7.00 -8.30 10.46
N PRO A 191 7.49 -7.61 11.50
CA PRO A 191 8.86 -7.12 11.51
C PRO A 191 9.90 -8.23 11.29
N ALA A 192 9.66 -9.45 11.82
CA ALA A 192 10.53 -10.60 11.59
C ALA A 192 10.57 -10.99 10.10
N SER A 193 9.41 -11.03 9.43
CA SER A 193 9.34 -11.34 8.00
C SER A 193 9.99 -10.26 7.14
N ARG A 194 9.79 -8.97 7.46
CA ARG A 194 10.44 -7.86 6.74
C ARG A 194 11.96 -7.93 6.88
N ASN A 195 12.48 -8.16 8.09
CA ASN A 195 13.92 -8.32 8.32
C ASN A 195 14.53 -9.49 7.54
N GLU A 196 13.83 -10.63 7.46
CA GLU A 196 14.29 -11.75 6.64
C GLU A 196 14.25 -11.44 5.14
N TYR A 197 13.24 -10.71 4.67
CA TYR A 197 13.19 -10.25 3.27
C TYR A 197 14.35 -9.30 2.96
N TYR A 198 14.62 -8.34 3.84
CA TYR A 198 15.77 -7.44 3.73
C TYR A 198 17.09 -8.19 3.69
N GLN A 199 17.26 -9.23 4.50
CA GLN A 199 18.44 -10.08 4.46
C GLN A 199 18.56 -10.80 3.12
N MET A 200 17.45 -11.27 2.53
CA MET A 200 17.47 -11.86 1.19
C MET A 200 17.94 -10.84 0.14
N LEU A 201 17.48 -9.58 0.22
CA LEU A 201 17.92 -8.52 -0.70
C LEU A 201 19.41 -8.21 -0.56
N ASP A 202 19.94 -8.19 0.67
CA ASP A 202 21.35 -7.84 0.93
C ASP A 202 22.33 -8.97 0.57
N THR A 203 21.88 -10.23 0.61
CA THR A 203 22.76 -11.41 0.50
C THR A 203 22.72 -12.11 -0.86
N ILE A 204 21.69 -11.83 -1.68
CA ILE A 204 21.51 -12.44 -3.00
C ILE A 204 21.86 -11.38 -4.06
N PRO A 205 23.00 -11.49 -4.77
CA PRO A 205 23.48 -10.45 -5.68
C PRO A 205 22.47 -10.03 -6.76
N GLU A 206 21.64 -10.96 -7.23
CA GLU A 206 20.57 -10.73 -8.22
C GLU A 206 19.46 -9.79 -7.72
N TYR A 207 19.39 -9.56 -6.40
CA TYR A 207 18.38 -8.74 -5.73
C TYR A 207 18.88 -7.38 -5.25
N ASN A 208 20.17 -7.05 -5.44
CA ASN A 208 20.78 -5.79 -4.97
C ASN A 208 20.05 -4.51 -5.40
N ASN A 209 19.32 -4.57 -6.52
CA ASN A 209 18.58 -3.43 -7.08
C ASN A 209 17.06 -3.63 -7.05
N VAL A 210 16.54 -4.59 -6.27
CA VAL A 210 15.09 -4.76 -6.12
C VAL A 210 14.57 -3.65 -5.22
N PRO A 211 13.65 -2.79 -5.70
CA PRO A 211 13.05 -1.77 -4.85
C PRO A 211 12.12 -2.39 -3.80
N ILE A 212 12.09 -1.77 -2.63
CA ILE A 212 11.15 -2.16 -1.56
C ILE A 212 9.87 -1.33 -1.70
N ILE A 213 8.73 -2.01 -1.72
CA ILE A 213 7.42 -1.36 -1.80
C ILE A 213 6.72 -1.47 -0.46
N VAL A 214 6.20 -0.35 0.04
CA VAL A 214 5.10 -0.29 0.99
C VAL A 214 3.94 0.34 0.25
N SER A 215 2.96 -0.44 -0.20
CA SER A 215 1.89 0.09 -1.06
C SER A 215 0.98 1.08 -0.30
N HIS A 216 0.70 0.79 0.97
CA HIS A 216 -0.11 1.63 1.85
C HIS A 216 0.31 1.44 3.31
N GLY A 217 0.97 2.41 3.91
CA GLY A 217 1.60 2.31 5.23
C GLY A 217 1.59 3.62 6.01
N ALA A 218 2.20 3.58 7.19
CA ALA A 218 2.49 4.76 8.01
C ALA A 218 3.80 4.50 8.78
N ALA A 219 4.53 5.55 9.10
CA ALA A 219 5.68 5.47 9.98
C ALA A 219 5.22 5.27 11.42
N ASN A 220 5.99 4.51 12.19
CA ASN A 220 5.68 4.19 13.59
C ASN A 220 6.44 5.06 14.60
N GLY A 221 7.50 5.75 14.18
CA GLY A 221 8.31 6.66 15.00
C GLY A 221 9.30 6.00 15.96
N LEU A 222 9.55 4.70 15.79
CA LEU A 222 10.52 3.92 16.55
C LEU A 222 11.73 3.58 15.67
N ILE A 223 12.91 3.52 16.27
CA ILE A 223 14.18 3.33 15.54
C ILE A 223 14.19 2.02 14.74
N SER A 224 13.88 0.89 15.39
CA SER A 224 13.79 -0.43 14.74
C SER A 224 12.98 -1.42 15.56
N SER A 225 12.69 -2.59 14.99
CA SER A 225 12.03 -3.67 15.73
C SER A 225 12.88 -4.18 16.91
N ALA A 226 14.21 -4.10 16.79
CA ALA A 226 15.16 -4.49 17.83
C ALA A 226 15.42 -3.36 18.85
N ASN A 227 15.45 -2.11 18.40
CA ASN A 227 15.59 -0.92 19.23
C ASN A 227 14.32 -0.08 19.17
N ARG A 228 13.38 -0.35 20.09
CA ARG A 228 12.07 0.33 20.14
C ARG A 228 12.11 1.69 20.85
N SER A 229 13.26 2.34 20.92
CA SER A 229 13.35 3.72 21.40
C SER A 229 12.89 4.71 20.32
N VAL A 230 12.62 5.94 20.75
CA VAL A 230 12.15 7.02 19.86
C VAL A 230 13.35 7.83 19.38
N GLY A 231 13.62 7.81 18.07
CA GLY A 231 14.70 8.59 17.48
C GLY A 231 14.38 10.09 17.38
N ARG A 232 13.11 10.44 17.10
CA ARG A 232 12.66 11.83 16.87
C ARG A 232 11.44 12.20 17.69
N PRO A 233 11.58 12.55 18.98
CA PRO A 233 10.44 12.72 19.89
C PRO A 233 9.38 13.72 19.44
N ARG A 234 9.78 14.81 18.77
CA ARG A 234 8.87 15.87 18.32
C ARG A 234 7.83 15.37 17.30
N THR A 235 8.25 14.56 16.34
CA THR A 235 7.37 14.02 15.30
C THR A 235 6.83 12.65 15.69
N ALA A 236 7.66 11.76 16.24
CA ALA A 236 7.31 10.38 16.60
C ALA A 236 6.16 10.30 17.62
N SER A 237 6.08 11.23 18.57
CA SER A 237 4.97 11.29 19.54
C SER A 237 3.58 11.46 18.90
N LYS A 238 3.55 11.91 17.63
CA LYS A 238 2.32 12.06 16.84
C LYS A 238 1.90 10.79 16.10
N LEU A 239 2.79 9.81 15.95
CA LEU A 239 2.59 8.63 15.11
C LEU A 239 2.11 7.43 15.93
N ASN A 240 1.58 6.40 15.26
CA ASN A 240 1.10 5.19 15.93
C ASN A 240 2.20 4.12 15.99
N PRO A 241 2.77 3.80 17.19
CA PRO A 241 3.93 2.92 17.32
C PRO A 241 3.53 1.43 17.34
N VAL A 242 2.97 0.95 16.23
CA VAL A 242 2.50 -0.44 16.05
C VAL A 242 3.29 -1.15 14.95
N ASP A 243 3.43 -2.48 15.05
CA ASP A 243 4.36 -3.26 14.21
C ASP A 243 3.93 -3.42 12.74
N ILE A 244 2.66 -3.16 12.44
CA ILE A 244 2.17 -3.06 11.05
C ILE A 244 2.63 -1.76 10.37
N ASN A 245 2.95 -0.73 11.16
CA ASN A 245 3.57 0.48 10.68
C ASN A 245 5.10 0.27 10.60
N ILE A 246 5.75 1.11 9.81
CA ILE A 246 7.14 0.92 9.38
C ILE A 246 8.08 1.67 10.32
N PHE A 247 9.18 1.03 10.69
CA PHE A 247 10.22 1.60 11.56
C PHE A 247 11.16 2.56 10.80
N ASP A 248 11.89 3.39 11.53
CA ASP A 248 12.79 4.40 10.95
C ASP A 248 13.90 3.75 10.09
N ASP A 249 14.52 2.67 10.56
CA ASP A 249 15.55 1.93 9.82
C ASP A 249 15.02 1.31 8.51
N GLU A 250 13.77 0.83 8.53
CA GLU A 250 13.08 0.33 7.35
C GLU A 250 12.79 1.45 6.34
N ILE A 251 12.34 2.63 6.79
CA ILE A 251 12.13 3.80 5.92
C ILE A 251 13.42 4.21 5.21
N ILE A 252 14.54 4.22 5.94
CA ILE A 252 15.87 4.47 5.37
C ILE A 252 16.20 3.43 4.30
N LYS A 253 15.91 2.15 4.56
CA LYS A 253 16.15 1.06 3.60
C LYS A 253 15.27 1.18 2.35
N ILE A 254 14.00 1.54 2.50
CA ILE A 254 13.09 1.81 1.39
C ILE A 254 13.66 2.91 0.50
N ALA A 255 14.07 4.05 1.08
CA ALA A 255 14.66 5.16 0.33
C ALA A 255 15.96 4.74 -0.40
N LYS A 256 16.87 4.04 0.28
CA LYS A 256 18.13 3.54 -0.32
C LYS A 256 17.89 2.55 -1.47
N SER A 257 16.85 1.74 -1.39
CA SER A 257 16.45 0.81 -2.46
C SER A 257 15.79 1.48 -3.67
N LYS A 258 15.61 2.81 -3.64
CA LYS A 258 14.77 3.56 -4.61
C LYS A 258 13.34 3.02 -4.65
N GLY A 259 12.85 2.59 -3.50
CA GLY A 259 11.53 2.03 -3.28
C GLY A 259 10.43 3.08 -3.13
N LEU A 260 9.23 2.61 -2.81
CA LEU A 260 8.06 3.45 -2.54
C LEU A 260 7.53 3.24 -1.13
N PHE A 261 7.08 4.33 -0.54
CA PHE A 261 6.32 4.38 0.69
C PHE A 261 4.99 5.10 0.42
N GLY A 262 3.93 4.32 0.24
CA GLY A 262 2.57 4.82 0.14
C GLY A 262 2.03 5.24 1.51
N LEU A 263 1.62 6.49 1.64
CA LEU A 263 0.96 7.02 2.83
C LEU A 263 -0.51 6.63 2.81
N GLN A 264 -0.93 5.78 3.74
CA GLN A 264 -2.33 5.36 3.88
C GLN A 264 -3.19 6.45 4.50
N LEU A 265 -4.51 6.41 4.25
CA LEU A 265 -5.46 7.41 4.76
C LEU A 265 -6.31 6.88 5.94
N ASP A 266 -5.96 5.75 6.56
CA ASP A 266 -6.62 5.25 7.77
C ASP A 266 -6.17 6.03 9.03
N GLU A 267 -7.06 6.84 9.60
CA GLU A 267 -6.81 7.61 10.83
C GLU A 267 -6.35 6.73 12.00
N ARG A 268 -6.78 5.46 12.06
CA ARG A 268 -6.38 4.55 13.15
C ARG A 268 -4.92 4.12 13.02
N ARG A 269 -4.34 4.27 11.83
CA ARG A 269 -2.99 3.82 11.50
C ARG A 269 -1.99 4.96 11.48
N VAL A 270 -2.34 6.10 10.91
CA VAL A 270 -1.41 7.22 10.70
C VAL A 270 -1.14 8.08 11.94
N VAL A 271 -1.91 7.93 13.02
CA VAL A 271 -1.81 8.86 14.16
C VAL A 271 -1.92 8.18 15.52
N SER A 272 -1.17 8.69 16.49
CA SER A 272 -1.24 8.25 17.88
C SER A 272 -2.61 8.56 18.49
N LYS A 273 -3.09 7.74 19.42
CA LYS A 273 -4.35 7.98 20.14
C LYS A 273 -4.40 9.36 20.81
N ARG A 274 -3.26 9.83 21.33
CA ARG A 274 -3.14 11.15 21.97
C ARG A 274 -3.35 12.26 20.96
N THR A 275 -2.66 12.20 19.82
CA THR A 275 -2.80 13.22 18.78
C THR A 275 -4.21 13.22 18.21
N LEU A 276 -4.79 12.06 17.91
CA LEU A 276 -6.15 11.93 17.40
C LEU A 276 -7.20 12.56 18.34
N LYS A 277 -7.06 12.36 19.66
CA LYS A 277 -7.94 12.96 20.67
C LYS A 277 -7.83 14.50 20.72
N ASN A 278 -6.65 15.03 20.43
CA ASN A 278 -6.34 16.45 20.56
C ASN A 278 -6.52 17.26 19.27
N ILE A 279 -6.92 16.62 18.16
CA ILE A 279 -7.16 17.33 16.91
C ILE A 279 -8.30 18.36 17.10
N LYS A 280 -8.11 19.54 16.54
CA LYS A 280 -9.13 20.60 16.50
C LYS A 280 -10.42 20.06 15.88
N LYS A 281 -11.55 20.45 16.46
CA LYS A 281 -12.90 20.13 15.97
C LYS A 281 -13.48 21.33 15.25
N SER A 282 -14.26 21.07 14.22
CA SER A 282 -14.98 22.08 13.45
C SER A 282 -16.26 21.47 12.89
N VAL A 283 -17.25 22.31 12.62
CA VAL A 283 -18.46 21.95 11.85
C VAL A 283 -18.31 22.29 10.36
N HIS A 284 -17.37 23.17 10.01
CA HIS A 284 -17.10 23.52 8.62
C HIS A 284 -16.16 22.50 7.97
N ARG A 285 -16.60 21.89 6.86
CA ARG A 285 -15.87 20.83 6.13
C ARG A 285 -14.44 21.24 5.77
N ASN A 286 -14.24 22.44 5.24
CA ASN A 286 -12.90 22.94 4.87
C ASN A 286 -11.90 22.94 6.04
N LYS A 287 -12.35 23.37 7.24
CA LYS A 287 -11.51 23.34 8.46
C LYS A 287 -11.25 21.90 8.91
N ILE A 288 -12.24 21.01 8.80
CA ILE A 288 -12.06 19.58 9.11
C ILE A 288 -10.97 18.99 8.19
N MET A 289 -11.07 19.20 6.88
CA MET A 289 -10.10 18.72 5.90
C MET A 289 -8.69 19.29 6.16
N HIS A 290 -8.58 20.57 6.50
CA HIS A 290 -7.31 21.17 6.92
C HIS A 290 -6.70 20.50 8.16
N TYR A 291 -7.50 20.23 9.20
CA TYR A 291 -7.00 19.56 10.41
C TYR A 291 -6.70 18.08 10.20
N ARG A 292 -7.35 17.42 9.23
CA ARG A 292 -7.13 16.01 8.93
C ARG A 292 -5.95 15.77 8.00
N SER A 293 -5.73 16.63 7.02
CA SER A 293 -4.52 16.63 6.20
C SER A 293 -3.25 16.83 7.02
N GLU A 294 -3.32 17.54 8.16
CA GLU A 294 -2.18 17.68 9.09
C GLU A 294 -1.69 16.31 9.61
N LEU A 295 -2.57 15.31 9.71
CA LEU A 295 -2.18 13.96 10.13
C LEU A 295 -1.24 13.28 9.13
N ILE A 296 -1.51 13.47 7.84
CA ILE A 296 -0.64 12.99 6.77
C ILE A 296 0.63 13.85 6.70
N TRP A 297 0.50 15.16 6.87
CA TRP A 297 1.68 16.03 6.95
C TRP A 297 2.63 15.62 8.08
N ASN A 298 2.13 15.21 9.24
CA ASN A 298 2.98 14.70 10.33
C ASN A 298 3.79 13.45 9.93
N GLN A 299 3.25 12.60 9.05
CA GLN A 299 3.97 11.45 8.48
C GLN A 299 5.06 11.92 7.52
N VAL A 300 4.69 12.80 6.58
CA VAL A 300 5.62 13.40 5.60
C VAL A 300 6.78 14.09 6.30
N GLN A 301 6.50 14.96 7.28
CA GLN A 301 7.49 15.67 8.07
C GLN A 301 8.45 14.71 8.78
N HIS A 302 7.91 13.67 9.44
CA HIS A 302 8.75 12.72 10.17
C HIS A 302 9.73 12.00 9.24
N ILE A 303 9.25 11.52 8.09
CA ILE A 303 10.05 10.80 7.11
C ILE A 303 11.08 11.75 6.49
N ALA A 304 10.70 12.98 6.17
CA ALA A 304 11.62 13.95 5.60
C ALA A 304 12.77 14.32 6.56
N GLU A 305 12.45 14.62 7.82
CA GLU A 305 13.47 14.89 8.85
C GLU A 305 14.36 13.68 9.13
N LEU A 306 13.81 12.46 9.01
CA LEU A 306 14.55 11.22 9.13
C LEU A 306 15.57 11.06 8.01
N LEU A 307 15.11 11.13 6.76
CA LEU A 307 15.97 10.93 5.59
C LEU A 307 17.04 12.02 5.46
N ASP A 308 16.69 13.27 5.75
CA ASP A 308 17.64 14.39 5.71
C ASP A 308 18.81 14.19 6.66
N ALA A 309 18.55 13.76 7.91
CA ALA A 309 19.62 13.51 8.87
C ALA A 309 20.53 12.35 8.49
N GLU A 310 20.06 11.44 7.64
CA GLU A 310 20.83 10.34 7.07
C GLU A 310 21.54 10.75 5.76
N GLY A 311 21.44 12.02 5.36
CA GLY A 311 22.02 12.54 4.11
C GLY A 311 21.32 12.01 2.85
N ILE A 312 20.04 11.65 2.96
CA ILE A 312 19.24 11.09 1.86
C ILE A 312 18.24 12.15 1.38
N PHE A 313 18.05 12.22 0.07
CA PHE A 313 17.00 13.06 -0.50
C PHE A 313 15.61 12.53 -0.08
N ALA A 314 14.87 13.37 0.66
CA ALA A 314 13.67 13.00 1.40
C ALA A 314 12.43 12.80 0.53
N TRP A 315 12.41 13.40 -0.67
CA TRP A 315 11.17 13.64 -1.41
C TRP A 315 10.90 12.64 -2.53
N ASP A 316 11.68 11.55 -2.64
CA ASP A 316 11.61 10.62 -3.78
C ASP A 316 10.93 9.28 -3.49
N CYS A 317 10.74 8.91 -2.22
CA CYS A 317 10.12 7.63 -1.89
C CYS A 317 8.63 7.74 -1.50
N LEU A 318 8.14 8.94 -1.16
CA LEU A 318 6.77 9.12 -0.66
C LEU A 318 5.74 9.18 -1.80
N VAL A 319 4.66 8.42 -1.68
CA VAL A 319 3.46 8.49 -2.54
C VAL A 319 2.19 8.43 -1.70
N ILE A 320 1.01 8.70 -2.28
CA ILE A 320 -0.28 8.41 -1.64
C ILE A 320 -0.70 6.97 -1.93
N GLY A 321 -0.93 6.18 -0.87
CA GLY A 321 -1.39 4.80 -0.93
C GLY A 321 -2.68 4.65 -0.15
N PHE A 322 -3.78 5.19 -0.67
CA PHE A 322 -4.92 5.61 0.13
C PHE A 322 -5.70 4.48 0.86
N ASP A 323 -5.69 3.25 0.34
CA ASP A 323 -6.40 2.08 0.89
C ASP A 323 -7.95 2.21 0.91
N PHE A 324 -8.51 2.85 -0.12
CA PHE A 324 -9.95 3.03 -0.33
C PHE A 324 -10.55 1.71 -0.80
N ASP A 325 -11.83 1.54 -0.50
CA ASP A 325 -12.56 0.28 -0.66
C ASP A 325 -12.01 -0.89 0.19
N GLY A 326 -10.94 -0.66 0.96
CA GLY A 326 -10.47 -1.51 2.05
C GLY A 326 -11.22 -1.30 3.37
N ILE A 327 -10.86 -2.07 4.40
CA ILE A 327 -11.47 -1.97 5.75
C ILE A 327 -10.79 -0.85 6.56
N ILE A 328 -10.89 0.39 6.07
CA ILE A 328 -10.25 1.55 6.69
C ILE A 328 -11.23 2.48 7.41
N ASN A 329 -10.69 3.35 8.27
CA ASN A 329 -11.40 4.53 8.76
C ASN A 329 -10.76 5.76 8.10
N PRO A 330 -11.25 6.20 6.93
CA PRO A 330 -10.60 7.25 6.15
C PRO A 330 -10.53 8.56 6.94
N LEU A 331 -9.59 9.42 6.57
CA LEU A 331 -9.49 10.77 7.12
C LEU A 331 -10.81 11.51 6.98
N ASN A 332 -11.32 12.06 8.08
CA ASN A 332 -12.61 12.74 8.05
C ASN A 332 -12.59 13.90 7.03
N GLY A 333 -13.50 13.86 6.05
CA GLY A 333 -13.58 14.81 4.96
C GLY A 333 -12.87 14.38 3.66
N PHE A 334 -12.13 13.27 3.66
CA PHE A 334 -11.51 12.63 2.50
C PHE A 334 -12.00 11.19 2.41
N TRP A 335 -13.15 10.98 1.78
CA TRP A 335 -13.85 9.68 1.81
C TRP A 335 -13.66 8.89 0.53
N SER A 336 -13.35 9.58 -0.58
CA SER A 336 -13.14 8.97 -1.88
C SER A 336 -12.02 9.67 -2.65
N SER A 337 -11.74 9.19 -3.85
CA SER A 337 -10.79 9.83 -4.77
C SER A 337 -11.18 11.25 -5.17
N GLU A 338 -12.46 11.63 -5.07
CA GLU A 338 -12.95 12.98 -5.38
C GLU A 338 -12.29 14.07 -4.54
N GLU A 339 -11.82 13.73 -3.33
CA GLU A 339 -11.19 14.70 -2.43
C GLU A 339 -9.67 14.81 -2.53
N LEU A 340 -9.02 14.01 -3.38
CA LEU A 340 -7.56 14.03 -3.53
C LEU A 340 -6.99 15.39 -3.99
N PRO A 341 -7.64 16.17 -4.88
CA PRO A 341 -7.18 17.51 -5.21
C PRO A 341 -7.15 18.44 -3.99
N TYR A 342 -8.19 18.39 -3.14
CA TYR A 342 -8.21 19.19 -1.91
C TYR A 342 -7.17 18.70 -0.90
N LEU A 343 -6.85 17.40 -0.88
CA LEU A 343 -5.79 16.87 -0.03
C LEU A 343 -4.45 17.49 -0.45
N ALA A 344 -4.17 17.55 -1.75
CA ALA A 344 -2.98 18.23 -2.29
C ALA A 344 -2.92 19.69 -1.84
N ASP A 345 -4.00 20.45 -2.04
CA ASP A 345 -4.06 21.87 -1.63
C ASP A 345 -3.76 22.08 -0.15
N PHE A 346 -4.31 21.22 0.73
CA PHE A 346 -4.07 21.36 2.16
C PHE A 346 -2.67 20.90 2.57
N LEU A 347 -2.14 19.83 1.95
CA LEU A 347 -0.78 19.40 2.18
C LEU A 347 0.23 20.46 1.72
N GLU A 348 -0.03 21.15 0.60
CA GLU A 348 0.83 22.23 0.11
C GLU A 348 0.87 23.39 1.10
N ARG A 349 -0.26 23.75 1.70
CA ARG A 349 -0.28 24.76 2.77
C ARG A 349 0.55 24.35 3.98
N HIS A 350 0.50 23.07 4.38
CA HIS A 350 1.32 22.57 5.49
C HIS A 350 2.80 22.56 5.13
N ALA A 351 3.13 22.12 3.89
CA ALA A 351 4.48 22.14 3.36
C ALA A 351 5.06 23.55 3.28
N PHE A 352 4.30 24.50 2.72
CA PHE A 352 4.68 25.91 2.64
C PHE A 352 5.01 26.48 4.02
N ASN A 353 4.12 26.29 5.00
CA ASN A 353 4.36 26.75 6.36
C ASN A 353 5.61 26.11 7.00
N TYR A 354 5.88 24.84 6.67
CA TYR A 354 7.05 24.14 7.18
C TYR A 354 8.35 24.65 6.56
N VAL A 355 8.46 24.69 5.23
CA VAL A 355 9.70 25.07 4.52
C VAL A 355 10.07 26.55 4.71
N GLN A 356 9.09 27.42 5.00
CA GLN A 356 9.37 28.82 5.34
C GLN A 356 10.08 28.98 6.70
N ASN A 357 9.90 28.02 7.61
CA ASN A 357 10.36 28.12 8.99
C ASN A 357 11.45 27.10 9.35
N ASN A 358 11.81 26.22 8.42
CA ASN A 358 12.76 25.13 8.66
C ASN A 358 13.69 24.98 7.45
N THR A 359 14.93 24.61 7.71
CA THR A 359 15.94 24.35 6.68
C THR A 359 16.48 22.95 6.91
N PHE A 360 16.52 22.16 5.84
CA PHE A 360 17.11 20.83 5.84
C PHE A 360 18.63 20.89 5.76
N ASN A 361 19.31 19.91 6.36
CA ASN A 361 20.77 19.84 6.37
C ASN A 361 21.32 19.58 4.97
N LEU A 362 20.65 18.72 4.21
CA LEU A 362 20.97 18.44 2.82
C LEU A 362 20.39 19.55 1.93
N PRO A 363 21.21 20.34 1.21
CA PRO A 363 20.72 21.46 0.40
C PRO A 363 19.63 21.05 -0.60
N GLU A 364 19.76 19.88 -1.20
CA GLU A 364 18.84 19.31 -2.16
C GLU A 364 17.42 19.11 -1.60
N ASN A 365 17.28 18.92 -0.28
CA ASN A 365 15.97 18.77 0.37
C ASN A 365 15.22 20.11 0.51
N ASN A 366 15.88 21.26 0.31
CA ASN A 366 15.27 22.59 0.42
C ASN A 366 14.61 23.02 -0.90
N ILE A 367 13.55 22.31 -1.29
CA ILE A 367 12.72 22.58 -2.49
C ILE A 367 11.41 23.27 -2.12
N ASN A 368 10.69 23.79 -3.11
CA ASN A 368 9.43 24.48 -2.90
C ASN A 368 8.30 23.53 -2.47
N ALA A 369 7.28 24.09 -1.81
CA ALA A 369 6.16 23.32 -1.29
C ALA A 369 5.35 22.61 -2.38
N ASP A 370 5.13 23.27 -3.51
CA ASP A 370 4.48 22.72 -4.70
C ASP A 370 5.28 21.55 -5.29
N ASP A 371 6.60 21.66 -5.37
CA ASP A 371 7.48 20.56 -5.81
C ASP A 371 7.38 19.34 -4.88
N ILE A 372 7.34 19.54 -3.57
CA ILE A 372 7.18 18.46 -2.57
C ILE A 372 5.85 17.75 -2.81
N ILE A 373 4.75 18.50 -2.94
CA ILE A 373 3.43 17.90 -3.06
C ILE A 373 3.21 17.27 -4.43
N ALA A 374 3.72 17.86 -5.52
CA ALA A 374 3.67 17.24 -6.84
C ALA A 374 4.38 15.87 -6.85
N ARG A 375 5.52 15.76 -6.16
CA ARG A 375 6.23 14.48 -5.97
C ARG A 375 5.37 13.44 -5.27
N ILE A 376 4.81 13.79 -4.11
CA ILE A 376 4.00 12.88 -3.29
C ILE A 376 2.70 12.48 -3.99
N MET A 377 2.03 13.42 -4.64
CA MET A 377 0.72 13.20 -5.25
C MET A 377 0.77 12.48 -6.60
N GLY A 378 1.93 12.45 -7.29
CA GLY A 378 2.01 11.73 -8.57
C GLY A 378 3.38 11.51 -9.18
N LEU A 379 4.33 12.45 -9.07
CA LEU A 379 5.58 12.32 -9.84
C LEU A 379 6.44 11.13 -9.37
N ASN A 380 6.48 10.83 -8.07
CA ASN A 380 7.22 9.69 -7.54
C ASN A 380 6.64 8.36 -8.03
N GLY A 381 5.30 8.21 -8.00
CA GLY A 381 4.63 7.02 -8.51
C GLY A 381 4.86 6.83 -10.01
N SER A 382 4.75 7.92 -10.80
CA SER A 382 5.02 7.88 -12.23
C SER A 382 6.47 7.50 -12.55
N ARG A 383 7.45 8.07 -11.84
CA ARG A 383 8.87 7.71 -12.02
C ARG A 383 9.10 6.25 -11.66
N PHE A 384 8.56 5.79 -10.54
CA PHE A 384 8.73 4.41 -10.10
C PHE A 384 8.19 3.41 -11.13
N LEU A 385 7.00 3.67 -11.69
CA LEU A 385 6.44 2.86 -12.77
C LEU A 385 7.35 2.90 -14.00
N LYS A 386 7.86 4.08 -14.39
CA LYS A 386 8.78 4.20 -15.54
C LYS A 386 10.02 3.33 -15.40
N GLU A 387 10.59 3.26 -14.20
CA GLU A 387 11.83 2.54 -13.93
C GLU A 387 11.61 1.03 -13.76
N ASN A 388 10.44 0.61 -13.27
CA ASN A 388 10.23 -0.76 -12.78
C ASN A 388 9.11 -1.53 -13.50
N PHE A 389 8.14 -0.87 -14.11
CA PHE A 389 7.01 -1.49 -14.81
C PHE A 389 7.28 -1.60 -16.31
N ILE A 390 8.22 -2.50 -16.67
CA ILE A 390 8.81 -2.62 -18.02
C ILE A 390 8.00 -3.53 -18.94
#